data_AF-A0A4Q8BFZ6-F1
#
_entry.id   AF-A0A4Q8BFZ6-F1
#
_cell.length_a   1.000
_cell.length_b   1.000
_cell.length_c   1.000
_cell.angle_alpha   90.00
_cell.angle_beta   90.00
_cell.angle_gamma   90.00
#
_symmetry.space_group_name_H-M   'P 1'
#
loop_
_entity.id
_entity.type
_entity.pdbx_description
1 polymer ?
#
loop_
_entity_poly.entity_id
_entity_poly.type
_entity_poly.pdbx_seq_one_letter_code
_entity_poly.pdbx_strand_id
1 'polypeptide(L)'
;MPSDGHGDMNHSGRAGSEHAHHEGMGHAQHGAMMGHGGMGHGGMAHGGMDMAPGGIPLASGGEDRDGLEMDLLHLRLGPVLAYWPAGLVLRCTLQGDVIVDAETSLVAADDRIAAAEPGHVPGDPRRFAARRCDNAASLLGLAGWGDAASRARRIRDALLFTDDLDRPAGELHRLRRMVGRSWWLRWSLRRVGPRNAHDLARRGLPTTMAGGVRDRLLAMLDRAAHSTAGQQPTGPPLRVPVDAIPDLVRGWDLATARLIVASLDLDPLAADREVSHV
;
A
#
# COMPACT_ATOMS: atom_id res chain seq x y z
N MET A 1 3.06 9.97 62.17
CA MET A 1 2.19 11.13 62.48
C MET A 1 2.50 12.21 61.47
N PRO A 2 1.59 12.55 60.55
CA PRO A 2 1.70 13.76 59.73
C PRO A 2 0.93 14.90 60.38
N SER A 3 1.57 16.05 60.49
CA SER A 3 1.03 17.30 61.02
C SER A 3 0.36 18.12 59.92
N ASP A 4 -0.80 18.67 60.28
CA ASP A 4 -1.66 19.57 59.52
C ASP A 4 -1.01 20.88 59.06
N GLY A 5 -1.57 21.44 57.98
CA GLY A 5 -1.27 22.78 57.50
C GLY A 5 -2.36 23.27 56.55
N HIS A 6 -3.47 23.74 57.13
CA HIS A 6 -4.56 24.46 56.46
C HIS A 6 -4.09 25.83 55.91
N GLY A 7 -4.58 26.20 54.73
CA GLY A 7 -4.51 27.55 54.19
C GLY A 7 -5.70 27.79 53.26
N ASP A 8 -6.57 28.69 53.69
CA ASP A 8 -7.95 28.89 53.23
C ASP A 8 -8.11 30.14 52.34
N MET A 9 -9.15 30.12 51.50
CA MET A 9 -9.96 31.22 50.92
C MET A 9 -9.30 32.55 50.45
N ASN A 10 -9.57 32.95 49.20
CA ASN A 10 -10.68 33.90 48.95
C ASN A 10 -11.04 34.16 47.47
N HIS A 11 -12.35 34.29 47.26
CA HIS A 11 -13.08 34.81 46.09
C HIS A 11 -13.19 36.34 46.13
N SER A 12 -13.22 36.98 44.96
CA SER A 12 -14.01 38.19 44.58
C SER A 12 -13.40 38.76 43.28
N GLY A 13 -14.13 39.29 42.28
CA GLY A 13 -15.55 39.50 42.05
C GLY A 13 -15.72 40.52 40.90
N ARG A 14 -16.76 40.32 40.06
CA ARG A 14 -17.59 41.34 39.34
C ARG A 14 -16.89 42.39 38.44
N ALA A 15 -17.49 43.04 37.43
CA ALA A 15 -18.76 43.06 36.69
C ALA A 15 -18.43 43.91 35.42
N GLY A 16 -18.96 43.65 34.23
CA GLY A 16 -20.26 44.16 33.75
C GLY A 16 -20.10 45.41 32.89
N SER A 17 -20.57 45.38 31.63
CA SER A 17 -21.36 46.48 31.02
C SER A 17 -21.87 46.09 29.62
N GLU A 18 -23.09 46.53 29.35
CA GLU A 18 -23.95 46.28 28.19
C GLU A 18 -24.01 47.50 27.26
N HIS A 19 -24.82 47.38 26.19
CA HIS A 19 -25.37 48.42 25.29
C HIS A 19 -24.46 48.84 24.11
N ALA A 20 -24.92 49.08 22.87
CA ALA A 20 -26.25 49.44 22.37
C ALA A 20 -26.31 49.33 20.82
N HIS A 21 -27.50 48.95 20.32
CA HIS A 21 -28.27 49.48 19.17
C HIS A 21 -27.62 49.75 17.80
N HIS A 22 -28.25 49.21 16.74
CA HIS A 22 -28.81 50.01 15.63
C HIS A 22 -29.95 49.25 14.92
N GLU A 23 -31.14 49.86 14.97
CA GLU A 23 -32.35 49.64 14.14
C GLU A 23 -32.03 49.98 12.66
N GLY A 24 -32.66 49.47 11.60
CA GLY A 24 -34.08 49.21 11.34
C GLY A 24 -34.65 50.28 10.40
N MET A 25 -34.82 49.99 9.09
CA MET A 25 -35.58 50.72 8.04
C MET A 25 -35.37 49.95 6.71
N GLY A 26 -36.30 49.59 5.84
CA GLY A 26 -37.73 49.82 5.68
C GLY A 26 -38.07 49.97 4.18
N HIS A 27 -39.08 49.24 3.68
CA HIS A 27 -39.91 49.51 2.46
C HIS A 27 -39.29 49.25 1.07
N ALA A 28 -40.00 48.85 0.00
CA ALA A 28 -41.37 48.40 -0.25
C ALA A 28 -41.45 47.82 -1.68
N GLN A 29 -42.45 46.96 -1.90
CA GLN A 29 -42.86 46.43 -3.21
C GLN A 29 -43.54 47.50 -4.08
N HIS A 30 -43.28 47.50 -5.39
CA HIS A 30 -44.10 47.93 -6.53
C HIS A 30 -43.36 47.43 -7.79
N GLY A 31 -43.92 46.90 -8.87
CA GLY A 31 -45.27 46.67 -9.36
C GLY A 31 -45.15 45.89 -10.67
N ALA A 32 -46.24 45.27 -11.11
CA ALA A 32 -46.28 44.34 -12.23
C ALA A 32 -46.59 45.03 -13.60
N MET A 33 -46.16 44.31 -14.66
CA MET A 33 -46.72 44.19 -16.02
C MET A 33 -46.34 45.14 -17.18
N MET A 34 -46.39 44.50 -18.37
CA MET A 34 -46.15 44.91 -19.76
C MET A 34 -44.68 44.80 -20.20
N GLY A 35 -44.26 44.01 -21.20
CA GLY A 35 -44.93 43.28 -22.28
C GLY A 35 -44.22 43.60 -23.60
N HIS A 36 -43.49 42.64 -24.18
CA HIS A 36 -43.05 42.52 -25.60
C HIS A 36 -42.13 41.28 -25.63
N GLY A 37 -42.31 40.25 -26.45
CA GLY A 37 -42.51 40.23 -27.90
C GLY A 37 -41.42 39.27 -28.41
N GLY A 38 -41.82 38.16 -29.04
CA GLY A 38 -40.95 36.99 -29.24
C GLY A 38 -39.74 37.20 -30.14
N MET A 39 -38.65 36.50 -29.82
CA MET A 39 -37.55 36.22 -30.73
C MET A 39 -37.27 34.71 -30.71
N GLY A 40 -37.21 34.14 -31.91
CA GLY A 40 -37.28 32.72 -32.18
C GLY A 40 -36.01 31.92 -31.86
N HIS A 41 -36.25 30.62 -31.68
CA HIS A 41 -35.25 29.57 -31.71
C HIS A 41 -34.54 29.53 -33.08
N GLY A 42 -33.24 29.83 -33.09
CA GLY A 42 -32.32 29.54 -34.18
C GLY A 42 -31.22 28.63 -33.68
N GLY A 43 -31.23 27.37 -34.13
CA GLY A 43 -30.19 26.39 -33.83
C GLY A 43 -28.85 26.80 -34.43
N MET A 44 -27.80 26.74 -33.62
CA MET A 44 -26.42 26.80 -34.09
C MET A 44 -25.85 25.38 -34.03
N ALA A 45 -25.42 24.92 -35.19
CA ALA A 45 -24.91 23.59 -35.46
C ALA A 45 -23.60 23.30 -34.69
N HIS A 46 -23.52 22.10 -34.12
CA HIS A 46 -22.29 21.51 -33.63
C HIS A 46 -21.39 21.13 -34.81
N GLY A 47 -20.39 21.96 -35.10
CA GLY A 47 -19.25 21.56 -35.92
C GLY A 47 -18.25 20.80 -35.04
N GLY A 48 -18.09 19.51 -35.29
CA GLY A 48 -17.02 18.69 -34.71
C GLY A 48 -15.67 19.20 -35.20
N MET A 49 -14.99 19.98 -34.36
CA MET A 49 -13.57 20.28 -34.53
C MET A 49 -12.80 19.36 -33.60
N ASP A 50 -12.17 18.36 -34.22
CA ASP A 50 -11.17 17.50 -33.59
C ASP A 50 -9.92 18.34 -33.32
N MET A 51 -9.92 19.01 -32.17
CA MET A 51 -8.87 19.95 -31.77
C MET A 51 -7.82 19.19 -30.95
N ALA A 52 -6.94 18.45 -31.63
CA ALA A 52 -5.65 18.07 -31.05
C ALA A 52 -4.68 19.25 -31.21
N PRO A 53 -4.34 20.02 -30.15
CA PRO A 53 -3.38 21.11 -30.28
C PRO A 53 -2.00 20.52 -30.55
N GLY A 54 -1.49 20.69 -31.78
CA GLY A 54 -0.13 20.31 -32.16
C GLY A 54 0.08 18.90 -32.70
N GLY A 55 -0.97 18.15 -33.05
CA GLY A 55 -0.83 16.84 -33.72
C GLY A 55 -0.21 15.74 -32.85
N ILE A 56 -0.18 15.94 -31.53
CA ILE A 56 0.22 14.92 -30.57
C ILE A 56 -1.03 14.10 -30.26
N PRO A 57 -1.05 12.78 -30.53
CA PRO A 57 -2.19 11.94 -30.20
C PRO A 57 -2.41 11.95 -28.69
N LEU A 58 -3.62 12.33 -28.28
CA LEU A 58 -4.06 12.27 -26.89
C LEU A 58 -4.23 10.80 -26.47
N ALA A 59 -4.05 10.52 -25.18
CA ALA A 59 -4.22 9.17 -24.64
C ALA A 59 -5.66 8.70 -24.84
N SER A 60 -5.86 7.44 -25.30
CA SER A 60 -7.18 6.82 -25.43
C SER A 60 -7.72 6.45 -24.05
N GLY A 61 -8.95 6.82 -23.72
CA GLY A 61 -9.61 6.54 -22.45
C GLY A 61 -10.49 5.28 -22.45
N GLY A 62 -11.03 4.98 -21.27
CA GLY A 62 -11.97 3.89 -21.01
C GLY A 62 -13.37 4.40 -20.65
N GLU A 63 -14.39 3.55 -20.75
CA GLU A 63 -15.79 3.92 -20.46
C GLU A 63 -16.02 4.23 -18.96
N ASP A 64 -16.66 5.38 -18.63
CA ASP A 64 -16.96 5.85 -17.26
C ASP A 64 -18.39 6.41 -17.06
N ARG A 65 -18.84 6.50 -15.79
CA ARG A 65 -20.22 6.69 -15.26
C ARG A 65 -20.81 8.11 -15.38
N ASP A 66 -20.03 9.12 -15.73
CA ASP A 66 -20.46 10.53 -15.86
C ASP A 66 -20.36 11.07 -17.30
N GLY A 67 -19.90 10.24 -18.25
CA GLY A 67 -19.83 10.58 -19.67
C GLY A 67 -18.62 11.44 -20.06
N LEU A 68 -17.61 11.58 -19.20
CA LEU A 68 -16.32 12.17 -19.56
C LEU A 68 -15.24 11.08 -19.58
N GLU A 69 -14.55 10.96 -20.70
CA GLU A 69 -13.44 10.03 -20.88
C GLU A 69 -12.26 10.47 -19.99
N MET A 70 -11.89 9.65 -19.00
CA MET A 70 -10.77 9.95 -18.10
C MET A 70 -9.45 9.49 -18.71
N ASP A 71 -8.44 10.37 -18.71
CA ASP A 71 -7.11 10.09 -19.25
C ASP A 71 -6.48 8.85 -18.58
N LEU A 72 -5.91 7.95 -19.39
CA LEU A 72 -5.11 6.83 -18.91
C LEU A 72 -3.67 7.26 -18.67
N LEU A 73 -3.14 6.93 -17.49
CA LEU A 73 -1.73 7.11 -17.14
C LEU A 73 -1.01 5.77 -17.09
N HIS A 74 0.02 5.61 -17.91
CA HIS A 74 0.91 4.44 -17.85
C HIS A 74 2.11 4.73 -16.93
N LEU A 75 2.29 3.88 -15.91
CA LEU A 75 3.36 3.99 -14.93
C LEU A 75 4.16 2.69 -14.85
N ARG A 76 5.47 2.80 -14.66
CA ARG A 76 6.36 1.66 -14.35
C ARG A 76 6.90 1.76 -12.93
N LEU A 77 6.64 0.73 -12.11
CA LEU A 77 7.25 0.55 -10.79
C LEU A 77 8.39 -0.46 -10.86
N GLY A 78 9.50 -0.16 -10.16
CA GLY A 78 10.68 -1.02 -10.12
C GLY A 78 11.60 -0.87 -11.35
N PRO A 79 12.72 -1.62 -11.42
CA PRO A 79 13.11 -2.70 -10.50
C PRO A 79 13.89 -2.22 -9.26
N VAL A 80 14.26 -0.94 -9.19
CA VAL A 80 15.12 -0.35 -8.13
C VAL A 80 14.35 0.67 -7.27
N LEU A 81 13.05 0.48 -7.12
CA LEU A 81 12.21 1.38 -6.33
C LEU A 81 12.43 1.15 -4.83
N ALA A 82 12.41 2.21 -4.02
CA ALA A 82 12.54 2.06 -2.56
C ALA A 82 11.43 1.17 -1.97
N TYR A 83 11.83 0.24 -1.09
CA TYR A 83 10.95 -0.75 -0.45
C TYR A 83 10.20 -1.66 -1.44
N TRP A 84 10.77 -1.87 -2.62
CA TRP A 84 10.21 -2.69 -3.69
C TRP A 84 10.99 -4.01 -3.82
N PRO A 85 10.33 -5.12 -4.16
CA PRO A 85 11.03 -6.37 -4.44
C PRO A 85 12.05 -6.20 -5.57
N ALA A 86 13.31 -6.54 -5.29
CA ALA A 86 14.38 -6.40 -6.27
C ALA A 86 14.08 -7.21 -7.55
N GLY A 87 14.32 -6.61 -8.71
CA GLY A 87 14.10 -7.24 -10.01
C GLY A 87 12.65 -7.23 -10.51
N LEU A 88 11.66 -7.02 -9.63
CA LEU A 88 10.26 -6.94 -10.05
C LEU A 88 9.97 -5.64 -10.80
N VAL A 89 9.32 -5.74 -11.95
CA VAL A 89 8.76 -4.60 -12.69
C VAL A 89 7.26 -4.79 -12.76
N LEU A 90 6.51 -3.78 -12.34
CA LEU A 90 5.06 -3.71 -12.50
C LEU A 90 4.73 -2.52 -13.41
N ARG A 91 4.21 -2.79 -14.60
CA ARG A 91 3.61 -1.78 -15.47
C ARG A 91 2.15 -1.65 -15.08
N CYS A 92 1.69 -0.44 -14.81
CA CYS A 92 0.31 -0.15 -14.44
C CYS A 92 -0.29 0.81 -15.46
N THR A 93 -1.57 0.61 -15.76
CA THR A 93 -2.43 1.62 -16.39
C THR A 93 -3.37 2.13 -15.30
N LEU A 94 -3.34 3.43 -15.06
CA LEU A 94 -4.15 4.10 -14.05
C LEU A 94 -5.24 4.93 -14.72
N GLN A 95 -6.42 4.95 -14.11
CA GLN A 95 -7.50 5.89 -14.41
C GLN A 95 -7.73 6.68 -13.12
N GLY A 96 -7.34 7.95 -13.10
CA GLY A 96 -7.20 8.70 -11.86
C GLY A 96 -6.10 8.11 -10.95
N ASP A 97 -6.46 7.71 -9.73
CA ASP A 97 -5.56 7.05 -8.77
C ASP A 97 -5.65 5.52 -8.81
N VAL A 98 -6.66 4.95 -9.49
CA VAL A 98 -6.95 3.52 -9.50
C VAL A 98 -6.20 2.80 -10.62
N ILE A 99 -5.58 1.67 -10.30
CA ILE A 99 -4.99 0.76 -11.29
C ILE A 99 -6.12 -0.02 -11.98
N VAL A 100 -6.34 0.26 -13.27
CA VAL A 100 -7.34 -0.44 -14.10
C VAL A 100 -6.74 -1.65 -14.81
N ASP A 101 -5.44 -1.58 -15.12
CA ASP A 101 -4.70 -2.72 -15.68
C ASP A 101 -3.27 -2.78 -15.19
N ALA A 102 -2.68 -3.97 -15.22
CA ALA A 102 -1.32 -4.19 -14.78
C ALA A 102 -0.66 -5.38 -15.47
N GLU A 103 0.66 -5.30 -15.62
CA GLU A 103 1.50 -6.38 -16.13
C GLU A 103 2.76 -6.50 -15.27
N THR A 104 3.19 -7.72 -14.99
CA THR A 104 4.45 -7.97 -14.28
C THR A 104 5.52 -8.54 -15.21
N SER A 105 6.77 -8.20 -14.89
CA SER A 105 7.95 -8.80 -15.52
C SER A 105 9.11 -8.78 -14.52
N LEU A 106 10.09 -9.65 -14.74
CA LEU A 106 11.31 -9.69 -13.94
C LEU A 106 12.48 -9.21 -14.78
N VAL A 107 13.31 -8.36 -14.19
CA VAL A 107 14.63 -8.06 -14.75
C VAL A 107 15.55 -9.20 -14.35
N ALA A 108 15.98 -9.98 -15.33
CA ALA A 108 16.98 -11.00 -15.11
C ALA A 108 18.31 -10.37 -14.69
N ALA A 109 18.81 -10.77 -13.53
CA ALA A 109 20.23 -10.67 -13.26
C ALA A 109 20.91 -11.72 -14.16
N ASP A 110 21.90 -11.31 -14.95
CA ASP A 110 22.70 -12.22 -15.79
C ASP A 110 23.67 -13.00 -14.89
N ASP A 111 23.11 -13.85 -14.02
CA ASP A 111 23.87 -14.65 -13.08
C ASP A 111 24.22 -15.98 -13.74
N ARG A 112 25.21 -15.95 -14.62
CA ARG A 112 25.97 -17.13 -15.09
C ARG A 112 26.55 -18.00 -13.96
N ILE A 113 26.35 -17.63 -12.69
CA ILE A 113 26.85 -18.32 -11.49
C ILE A 113 25.75 -19.16 -10.80
N ALA A 114 24.47 -19.02 -11.15
CA ALA A 114 23.36 -19.71 -10.48
C ALA A 114 22.76 -20.87 -11.30
N ALA A 115 23.57 -21.61 -12.05
CA ALA A 115 23.18 -22.92 -12.57
C ALA A 115 23.19 -23.96 -11.42
N ALA A 116 22.34 -23.75 -10.42
CA ALA A 116 21.91 -24.80 -9.52
C ALA A 116 20.56 -25.28 -10.05
N GLU A 117 20.49 -26.57 -10.37
CA GLU A 117 19.27 -27.25 -10.78
C GLU A 117 18.08 -26.95 -9.86
N PRO A 118 16.82 -27.11 -10.31
CA PRO A 118 15.62 -27.04 -9.47
C PRO A 118 15.55 -28.23 -8.49
N GLY A 119 16.57 -28.36 -7.64
CA GLY A 119 16.57 -29.18 -6.44
C GLY A 119 16.37 -28.25 -5.25
N HIS A 120 15.31 -28.50 -4.48
CA HIS A 120 15.01 -27.85 -3.21
C HIS A 120 16.13 -28.14 -2.20
N VAL A 121 17.28 -27.47 -2.31
CA VAL A 121 18.23 -27.37 -1.21
C VAL A 121 17.52 -26.51 -0.15
N PRO A 122 17.25 -27.03 1.06
CA PRO A 122 16.69 -26.20 2.12
C PRO A 122 17.64 -25.03 2.34
N GLY A 123 17.22 -23.83 1.93
CA GLY A 123 18.04 -22.64 2.08
C GLY A 123 18.42 -22.46 3.54
N ASP A 124 19.65 -22.01 3.79
CA ASP A 124 20.16 -21.66 5.12
C ASP A 124 19.06 -20.95 5.96
N PRO A 125 18.62 -21.55 7.09
CA PRO A 125 17.56 -20.99 7.94
C PRO A 125 17.85 -19.55 8.39
N ARG A 126 19.13 -19.18 8.53
CA ARG A 126 19.54 -17.81 8.86
C ARG A 126 19.21 -16.86 7.73
N ARG A 127 19.60 -17.19 6.50
CA ARG A 127 19.28 -16.40 5.30
C ARG A 127 17.77 -16.33 5.04
N PHE A 128 17.04 -17.42 5.27
CA PHE A 128 15.58 -17.44 5.17
C PHE A 128 14.92 -16.45 6.15
N ALA A 129 15.37 -16.43 7.41
CA ALA A 129 14.87 -15.49 8.41
C ALA A 129 15.28 -14.04 8.12
N ALA A 130 16.53 -13.83 7.70
CA ALA A 130 17.06 -12.52 7.34
C ALA A 130 16.27 -11.88 6.17
N ARG A 131 15.97 -12.66 5.12
CA ARG A 131 15.14 -12.21 3.98
C ARG A 131 13.75 -11.74 4.44
N ARG A 132 13.12 -12.47 5.34
CA ARG A 132 11.81 -12.08 5.90
C ARG A 132 11.89 -10.83 6.76
N CYS A 133 12.99 -10.63 7.47
CA CYS A 133 13.24 -9.39 8.18
C CYS A 133 13.38 -8.22 7.19
N ASP A 134 14.00 -8.43 6.03
CA ASP A 134 14.15 -7.43 4.97
C ASP A 134 12.81 -7.08 4.29
N ASN A 135 12.01 -8.10 3.94
CA ASN A 135 10.66 -7.93 3.41
C ASN A 135 9.75 -7.20 4.42
N ALA A 136 9.83 -7.57 5.70
CA ALA A 136 9.10 -6.89 6.76
C ALA A 136 9.56 -5.45 6.94
N ALA A 137 10.86 -5.17 6.84
CA ALA A 137 11.40 -3.82 6.89
C ALA A 137 10.86 -2.95 5.75
N SER A 138 10.76 -3.50 4.55
CA SER A 138 10.20 -2.80 3.38
C SER A 138 8.74 -2.44 3.58
N LEU A 139 7.91 -3.40 4.02
CA LEU A 139 6.51 -3.15 4.30
C LEU A 139 6.30 -2.15 5.44
N LEU A 140 7.07 -2.27 6.52
CA LEU A 140 7.03 -1.32 7.64
C LEU A 140 7.46 0.09 7.21
N GLY A 141 8.47 0.19 6.33
CA GLY A 141 8.91 1.45 5.74
C GLY A 141 7.81 2.12 4.91
N LEU A 142 7.13 1.37 4.03
CA LEU A 142 5.99 1.86 3.25
C LEU A 142 4.80 2.29 4.14
N ALA A 143 4.59 1.59 5.26
CA ALA A 143 3.55 1.95 6.23
C ALA A 143 3.93 3.15 7.12
N GLY A 144 5.06 3.83 6.86
CA GLY A 144 5.53 4.99 7.63
C GLY A 144 6.13 4.64 8.99
N TRP A 145 6.47 3.38 9.25
CA TRP A 145 6.94 2.86 10.53
C TRP A 145 8.47 2.67 10.55
N GLY A 146 9.19 3.78 10.39
CA GLY A 146 10.64 3.82 10.22
C GLY A 146 11.45 3.15 11.34
N ASP A 147 11.03 3.30 12.60
CA ASP A 147 11.74 2.69 13.74
C ASP A 147 11.65 1.16 13.73
N ALA A 148 10.47 0.63 13.43
CA ALA A 148 10.25 -0.81 13.33
C ALA A 148 10.98 -1.39 12.11
N ALA A 149 10.95 -0.69 10.97
CA ALA A 149 11.71 -1.05 9.78
C ALA A 149 13.22 -1.08 10.06
N SER A 150 13.75 -0.09 10.78
CA SER A 150 15.16 -0.03 11.15
C SER A 150 15.54 -1.14 12.14
N ARG A 151 14.65 -1.50 13.06
CA ARG A 151 14.85 -2.67 13.93
C ARG A 151 14.88 -3.98 13.14
N ALA A 152 13.98 -4.16 12.18
CA ALA A 152 13.97 -5.32 11.31
C ALA A 152 15.27 -5.46 10.50
N ARG A 153 15.81 -4.35 9.97
CA ARG A 153 17.13 -4.33 9.30
C ARG A 153 18.27 -4.73 10.23
N ARG A 154 18.30 -4.23 11.48
CA ARG A 154 19.33 -4.65 12.45
C ARG A 154 19.26 -6.14 12.79
N ILE A 155 18.05 -6.69 12.92
CA ILE A 155 17.85 -8.13 13.15
C ILE A 155 18.36 -8.93 11.94
N ARG A 156 18.02 -8.51 10.71
CA ARG A 156 18.56 -9.11 9.48
C ARG A 156 20.08 -9.14 9.49
N ASP A 157 20.73 -8.02 9.80
CA ASP A 157 22.18 -7.93 9.81
C ASP A 157 22.78 -8.84 10.90
N ALA A 158 22.19 -8.87 12.10
CA ALA A 158 22.62 -9.77 13.17
C ALA A 158 22.48 -11.25 12.79
N LEU A 159 21.43 -11.63 12.07
CA LEU A 159 21.23 -13.00 11.57
C LEU A 159 22.26 -13.42 10.52
N LEU A 160 22.76 -12.47 9.71
CA LEU A 160 23.71 -12.74 8.63
C LEU A 160 25.17 -12.70 9.08
N PHE A 161 25.49 -11.87 10.08
CA PHE A 161 26.88 -11.54 10.42
C PHE A 161 27.28 -11.92 11.84
N THR A 162 26.41 -12.54 12.64
CA THR A 162 26.71 -13.01 14.01
C THR A 162 26.62 -14.53 14.11
N ASP A 163 27.48 -15.13 14.93
CA ASP A 163 27.46 -16.57 15.19
C ASP A 163 26.35 -17.00 16.16
N ASP A 164 26.08 -16.19 17.19
CA ASP A 164 25.02 -16.38 18.18
C ASP A 164 23.63 -15.96 17.65
N LEU A 165 22.69 -16.91 17.68
CA LEU A 165 21.31 -16.72 17.21
C LEU A 165 20.31 -16.38 18.32
N ASP A 166 20.66 -16.54 19.60
CA ASP A 166 19.73 -16.34 20.71
C ASP A 166 19.31 -14.87 20.81
N ARG A 167 20.29 -13.97 20.65
CA ARG A 167 20.04 -12.54 20.64
C ARG A 167 19.12 -12.10 19.49
N PRO A 168 19.42 -12.34 18.20
CA PRO A 168 18.54 -11.92 17.12
C PRO A 168 17.16 -12.61 17.16
N ALA A 169 17.06 -13.86 17.63
CA ALA A 169 15.77 -14.53 17.85
C ALA A 169 14.93 -13.81 18.92
N GLY A 170 15.54 -13.44 20.04
CA GLY A 170 14.89 -12.66 21.09
C GLY A 170 14.42 -11.26 20.61
N GLU A 171 15.23 -10.58 19.81
CA GLU A 171 14.89 -9.28 19.22
C GLU A 171 13.74 -9.41 18.20
N LEU A 172 13.73 -10.47 17.40
CA LEU A 172 12.66 -10.77 16.45
C LEU A 172 11.32 -11.03 17.16
N HIS A 173 11.30 -11.81 18.24
CA HIS A 173 10.10 -12.01 19.05
C HIS A 173 9.57 -10.69 19.65
N ARG A 174 10.46 -9.79 20.08
CA ARG A 174 10.09 -8.46 20.58
C ARG A 174 9.49 -7.59 19.46
N LEU A 175 10.10 -7.58 18.28
CA LEU A 175 9.59 -6.86 17.11
C LEU A 175 8.19 -7.37 16.74
N ARG A 176 8.00 -8.70 16.63
CA ARG A 176 6.72 -9.32 16.34
C ARG A 176 5.63 -8.91 17.34
N ARG A 177 5.94 -8.94 18.65
CA ARG A 177 5.00 -8.47 19.70
C ARG A 177 4.66 -6.99 19.55
N MET A 178 5.65 -6.15 19.27
CA MET A 178 5.45 -4.72 19.06
C MET A 178 4.52 -4.44 17.87
N VAL A 179 4.80 -5.06 16.73
CA VAL A 179 3.98 -4.94 15.51
C VAL A 179 2.56 -5.48 15.75
N GLY A 180 2.43 -6.64 16.40
CA GLY A 180 1.13 -7.26 16.68
C GLY A 180 0.24 -6.43 17.60
N ARG A 181 0.83 -5.75 18.59
CA ARG A 181 0.13 -4.90 19.56
C ARG A 181 -0.09 -3.47 19.08
N SER A 182 0.48 -3.09 17.93
CA SER A 182 0.30 -1.75 17.39
C SER A 182 -1.15 -1.49 17.00
N TRP A 183 -1.76 -0.50 17.65
CA TRP A 183 -3.07 0.01 17.26
C TRP A 183 -3.01 0.79 15.95
N TRP A 184 -1.98 1.62 15.76
CA TRP A 184 -1.78 2.42 14.55
C TRP A 184 -1.65 1.56 13.29
N LEU A 185 -0.81 0.51 13.30
CA LEU A 185 -0.70 -0.41 12.16
C LEU A 185 -2.00 -1.17 11.92
N ARG A 186 -2.72 -1.51 12.99
CA ARG A 186 -4.01 -2.18 12.86
C ARG A 186 -5.03 -1.28 12.15
N TRP A 187 -4.97 0.02 12.36
CA TRP A 187 -5.83 0.99 11.68
C TRP A 187 -5.34 1.31 10.26
N SER A 188 -4.05 1.59 10.07
CA SER A 188 -3.51 2.00 8.76
C SER A 188 -3.56 0.89 7.72
N LEU A 189 -3.39 -0.37 8.14
CA LEU A 189 -3.44 -1.54 7.25
C LEU A 189 -4.81 -2.23 7.25
N ARG A 190 -5.82 -1.61 7.88
CA ARG A 190 -7.16 -2.19 7.95
C ARG A 190 -7.79 -2.21 6.56
N ARG A 191 -8.37 -3.34 6.17
CA ARG A 191 -9.03 -3.53 4.86
C ARG A 191 -8.12 -3.36 3.64
N VAL A 192 -6.79 -3.34 3.83
CA VAL A 192 -5.84 -3.28 2.71
C VAL A 192 -5.59 -4.68 2.17
N GLY A 193 -5.98 -4.90 0.90
CA GLY A 193 -5.79 -6.16 0.17
C GLY A 193 -6.24 -7.42 0.90
N PRO A 194 -7.47 -7.49 1.46
CA PRO A 194 -7.99 -8.69 2.08
C PRO A 194 -8.15 -9.80 1.03
N ARG A 195 -7.74 -11.02 1.37
CA ARG A 195 -7.88 -12.19 0.49
C ARG A 195 -8.55 -13.34 1.21
N ASN A 196 -9.50 -13.97 0.52
CA ASN A 196 -10.18 -15.15 0.99
C ASN A 196 -9.35 -16.40 0.61
N ALA A 197 -9.10 -17.28 1.58
CA ALA A 197 -8.39 -18.54 1.37
C ALA A 197 -9.05 -19.42 0.31
N HIS A 198 -10.38 -19.42 0.24
CA HIS A 198 -11.13 -20.20 -0.76
C HIS A 198 -10.91 -19.68 -2.19
N ASP A 199 -10.91 -18.35 -2.37
CA ASP A 199 -10.66 -17.74 -3.69
C ASP A 199 -9.21 -17.96 -4.14
N LEU A 200 -8.25 -17.90 -3.20
CA LEU A 200 -6.85 -18.21 -3.46
C LEU A 200 -6.69 -19.67 -3.90
N ALA A 201 -7.33 -20.62 -3.20
CA ALA A 201 -7.29 -22.03 -3.55
C ALA A 201 -7.87 -22.31 -4.94
N ARG A 202 -9.00 -21.68 -5.31
CA ARG A 202 -9.57 -21.80 -6.66
C ARG A 202 -8.63 -21.31 -7.77
N ARG A 203 -7.73 -20.38 -7.44
CA ARG A 203 -6.74 -19.79 -8.37
C ARG A 203 -5.37 -20.47 -8.28
N GLY A 204 -5.23 -21.56 -7.52
CA GLY A 204 -3.94 -22.23 -7.32
C GLY A 204 -2.92 -21.40 -6.54
N LEU A 205 -3.36 -20.36 -5.80
CA LEU A 205 -2.50 -19.49 -5.02
C LEU A 205 -2.33 -19.99 -3.57
N PRO A 206 -1.15 -19.81 -2.96
CA PRO A 206 -0.92 -20.14 -1.57
C PRO A 206 -1.95 -19.54 -0.60
N THR A 207 -2.61 -20.38 0.20
CA THR A 207 -3.61 -19.98 1.21
C THR A 207 -3.03 -19.12 2.34
N THR A 208 -1.72 -19.14 2.54
CA THR A 208 -0.99 -18.25 3.45
C THR A 208 -1.05 -16.77 3.05
N MET A 209 -1.48 -16.46 1.83
CA MET A 209 -1.75 -15.09 1.42
C MET A 209 -3.11 -14.58 1.91
N ALA A 210 -3.94 -15.45 2.48
CA ALA A 210 -5.23 -15.07 3.04
C ALA A 210 -5.08 -14.03 4.16
N GLY A 211 -6.12 -13.23 4.35
CA GLY A 211 -6.10 -12.08 5.25
C GLY A 211 -5.61 -10.80 4.56
N GLY A 212 -5.40 -9.76 5.36
CA GLY A 212 -4.93 -8.47 4.89
C GLY A 212 -3.40 -8.34 4.93
N VAL A 213 -2.90 -7.18 4.49
CA VAL A 213 -1.47 -6.84 4.51
C VAL A 213 -0.84 -7.03 5.91
N ARG A 214 -1.54 -6.64 6.98
CA ARG A 214 -1.06 -6.83 8.35
C ARG A 214 -0.94 -8.30 8.75
N ASP A 215 -1.86 -9.15 8.33
CA ASP A 215 -1.84 -10.57 8.67
C ASP A 215 -0.65 -11.25 8.00
N ARG A 216 -0.39 -10.90 6.73
CA ARG A 216 0.81 -11.36 6.00
C ARG A 216 2.11 -10.85 6.62
N LEU A 217 2.17 -9.60 7.10
CA LEU A 217 3.32 -9.07 7.84
C LEU A 217 3.61 -9.89 9.12
N LEU A 218 2.57 -10.20 9.90
CA LEU A 218 2.73 -11.00 11.12
C LEU A 218 3.15 -12.44 10.79
N ALA A 219 2.56 -13.04 9.76
CA ALA A 219 2.93 -14.36 9.29
C ALA A 219 4.40 -14.42 8.81
N MET A 220 4.89 -13.37 8.15
CA MET A 220 6.28 -13.24 7.71
C MET A 220 7.25 -13.20 8.90
N LEU A 221 6.94 -12.40 9.93
CA LEU A 221 7.73 -12.34 11.17
C LEU A 221 7.68 -13.65 11.95
N ASP A 222 6.51 -14.30 11.97
CA ASP A 222 6.36 -15.62 12.58
C ASP A 222 7.25 -16.65 11.86
N ARG A 223 7.19 -16.72 10.52
CA ARG A 223 8.06 -17.64 9.75
C ARG A 223 9.55 -17.38 9.99
N ALA A 224 9.97 -16.13 10.11
CA ALA A 224 11.35 -15.80 10.45
C ALA A 224 11.73 -16.36 11.84
N ALA A 225 10.85 -16.22 12.84
CA ALA A 225 11.10 -16.70 14.20
C ALA A 225 11.12 -18.23 14.29
N HIS A 226 10.24 -18.92 13.57
CA HIS A 226 10.23 -20.38 13.50
C HIS A 226 11.53 -20.90 12.85
N SER A 227 11.98 -20.25 11.79
CA SER A 227 13.25 -20.59 11.12
C SER A 227 14.46 -20.44 12.04
N THR A 228 14.53 -19.37 12.83
CA THR A 228 15.61 -19.19 13.82
C THR A 228 15.58 -20.22 14.95
N ALA A 229 14.40 -20.76 15.26
CA ALA A 229 14.21 -21.83 16.25
C ALA A 229 14.44 -23.24 15.67
N GLY A 230 14.90 -23.36 14.43
CA GLY A 230 15.11 -24.65 13.75
C GLY A 230 13.82 -25.38 13.39
N GLN A 231 12.68 -24.69 13.42
CA GLN A 231 11.39 -25.28 13.06
C GLN A 231 11.21 -25.18 11.54
N GLN A 232 11.09 -26.32 10.87
CA GLN A 232 10.83 -26.33 9.43
C GLN A 232 9.44 -25.75 9.13
N PRO A 233 9.29 -24.97 8.04
CA PRO A 233 7.99 -24.56 7.56
C PRO A 233 7.13 -25.79 7.30
N THR A 234 5.95 -25.86 7.92
CA THR A 234 4.97 -26.89 7.61
C THR A 234 4.21 -26.48 6.34
N GLY A 235 4.26 -27.34 5.31
CA GLY A 235 3.48 -27.17 4.07
C GLY A 235 4.33 -26.94 2.81
N PRO A 236 3.67 -26.90 1.63
CA PRO A 236 4.34 -26.73 0.34
C PRO A 236 5.08 -25.38 0.24
N PRO A 237 6.11 -25.30 -0.63
CA PRO A 237 6.87 -24.06 -0.83
C PRO A 237 5.95 -22.93 -1.27
N LEU A 238 6.17 -21.78 -0.63
CA LEU A 238 5.27 -20.62 -0.60
C LEU A 238 5.66 -19.58 -1.63
N ARG A 239 5.93 -19.98 -2.88
CA ARG A 239 6.23 -19.02 -3.93
C ARG A 239 4.93 -18.45 -4.47
N VAL A 240 4.74 -17.15 -4.27
CA VAL A 240 3.70 -16.40 -4.97
C VAL A 240 4.14 -16.31 -6.44
N PRO A 241 3.36 -16.84 -7.39
CA PRO A 241 3.68 -16.66 -8.80
C PRO A 241 3.59 -15.18 -9.14
N VAL A 242 4.63 -14.67 -9.83
CA VAL A 242 4.74 -13.25 -10.20
C VAL A 242 3.59 -12.82 -11.11
N ASP A 243 3.09 -13.75 -11.91
CA ASP A 243 1.99 -13.52 -12.86
C ASP A 243 0.64 -13.32 -12.17
N ALA A 244 0.53 -13.66 -10.88
CA ALA A 244 -0.68 -13.37 -10.11
C ALA A 244 -0.72 -11.93 -9.58
N ILE A 245 0.41 -11.21 -9.54
CA ILE A 245 0.51 -9.87 -8.96
C ILE A 245 -0.43 -8.85 -9.64
N PRO A 246 -0.59 -8.81 -10.97
CA PRO A 246 -1.53 -7.91 -11.64
C PRO A 246 -2.95 -7.98 -11.09
N ASP A 247 -3.49 -9.18 -10.95
CA ASP A 247 -4.81 -9.44 -10.37
C ASP A 247 -4.89 -9.04 -8.89
N LEU A 248 -3.74 -8.98 -8.20
CA LEU A 248 -3.69 -8.58 -6.81
C LEU A 248 -3.74 -7.05 -6.63
N VAL A 249 -3.31 -6.28 -7.61
CA VAL A 249 -3.20 -4.80 -7.54
C VAL A 249 -4.27 -4.06 -8.31
N ARG A 250 -4.92 -4.70 -9.30
CA ARG A 250 -6.05 -4.11 -10.03
C ARG A 250 -7.17 -3.69 -9.08
N GLY A 251 -7.73 -2.51 -9.30
CA GLY A 251 -8.79 -1.90 -8.49
C GLY A 251 -8.29 -1.20 -7.22
N TRP A 252 -6.98 -1.13 -7.00
CA TRP A 252 -6.37 -0.39 -5.89
C TRP A 252 -5.62 0.84 -6.38
N ASP A 253 -5.46 1.79 -5.46
CA ASP A 253 -4.55 2.90 -5.68
C ASP A 253 -3.07 2.47 -5.63
N LEU A 254 -2.20 3.32 -6.16
CA LEU A 254 -0.76 3.03 -6.25
C LEU A 254 -0.09 2.76 -4.89
N ALA A 255 -0.46 3.50 -3.84
CA ALA A 255 0.14 3.33 -2.52
C ALA A 255 -0.29 2.00 -1.90
N THR A 256 -1.58 1.67 -2.03
CA THR A 256 -2.12 0.37 -1.61
C THR A 256 -1.50 -0.78 -2.39
N ALA A 257 -1.33 -0.65 -3.71
CA ALA A 257 -0.67 -1.65 -4.54
C ALA A 257 0.76 -1.95 -4.04
N ARG A 258 1.53 -0.93 -3.68
CA ARG A 258 2.88 -1.10 -3.09
C ARG A 258 2.85 -1.85 -1.77
N LEU A 259 1.88 -1.56 -0.89
CA LEU A 259 1.69 -2.30 0.36
C LEU A 259 1.29 -3.75 0.12
N ILE A 260 0.43 -4.01 -0.86
CA ILE A 260 0.05 -5.37 -1.27
C ILE A 260 1.28 -6.14 -1.74
N VAL A 261 2.03 -5.60 -2.70
CA VAL A 261 3.22 -6.25 -3.26
C VAL A 261 4.27 -6.53 -2.18
N ALA A 262 4.57 -5.55 -1.31
CA ALA A 262 5.53 -5.73 -0.21
C ALA A 262 5.08 -6.78 0.82
N SER A 263 3.79 -7.09 0.90
CA SER A 263 3.24 -8.10 1.80
C SER A 263 3.26 -9.53 1.28
N LEU A 264 3.63 -9.75 0.00
CA LEU A 264 3.57 -11.07 -0.63
C LEU A 264 4.72 -12.01 -0.21
N ASP A 265 5.69 -11.52 0.58
CA ASP A 265 6.86 -12.29 1.01
C ASP A 265 7.61 -12.92 -0.18
N LEU A 266 7.77 -12.14 -1.26
CA LEU A 266 8.48 -12.57 -2.46
C LEU A 266 9.94 -12.87 -2.09
N ASP A 267 10.42 -14.05 -2.48
CA ASP A 267 11.85 -14.38 -2.50
C ASP A 267 12.48 -13.50 -3.61
N PRO A 268 13.71 -12.99 -3.47
CA PRO A 268 14.44 -12.41 -4.62
C PRO A 268 14.25 -13.31 -5.82
N LEU A 269 13.54 -12.77 -6.80
CA LEU A 269 13.04 -13.52 -7.94
C LEU A 269 14.26 -13.81 -8.81
N ALA A 270 14.92 -14.94 -8.51
CA ALA A 270 15.86 -15.53 -9.45
C ALA A 270 15.07 -15.75 -10.74
N ALA A 271 15.55 -15.13 -11.80
CA ALA A 271 14.85 -15.06 -13.07
C ALA A 271 14.60 -16.48 -13.58
N ASP A 272 13.34 -16.89 -13.55
CA ASP A 272 12.91 -18.03 -14.34
C ASP A 272 12.90 -17.57 -15.79
N ARG A 273 13.68 -18.25 -16.63
CA ARG A 273 13.69 -18.04 -18.07
C ARG A 273 12.34 -18.49 -18.62
N GLU A 274 11.57 -17.54 -19.14
CA GLU A 274 10.79 -17.79 -20.36
C GLU A 274 10.62 -16.48 -21.12
N VAL A 275 11.61 -16.18 -21.97
CA VAL A 275 11.40 -15.21 -23.05
C VAL A 275 10.90 -16.01 -24.24
N SER A 276 9.58 -16.17 -24.34
CA SER A 276 8.97 -16.54 -25.62
C SER A 276 9.04 -15.32 -26.53
N HIS A 277 10.09 -15.27 -27.35
CA HIS A 277 10.10 -14.41 -28.53
C HIS A 277 9.19 -15.06 -29.59
N VAL A 278 8.13 -14.34 -29.97
CA VAL A 278 7.46 -14.51 -31.27
C VAL A 278 8.14 -13.59 -32.28
#